data_AF-A0A959H249-F1
#
_entry.id   AF-A0A959H249-F1
#
_cell.length_a   1.000
_cell.length_b   1.000
_cell.length_c   1.000
_cell.angle_alpha   90.00
_cell.angle_beta   90.00
_cell.angle_gamma   90.00
#
_symmetry.space_group_name_H-M   'P 1'
#
loop_
_entity.id
_entity.type
_entity.pdbx_description
1 polymer ?
#
loop_
_entity_poly.entity_id
_entity_poly.type
_entity_poly.pdbx_seq_one_letter_code
_entity_poly.pdbx_strand_id
1 'polypeptide(L)'
;MKKSTLAIAVFCLYASILSSQTSNYFKPVAEGTISLRNGVMTRSYFPEKYQVFQLDYESAKNVLNAAPWEFTQAAREQKCLLSIPLADGTAEVFSIWRTAIMEPELAAQRPDIGTFAGRSVSNPARTVRVMYSPRGFRAMILQPDLGVAYVEPYAWGQDEYYISYDRADLPRQNPAKLGDGWLKDGTTAEPVPVEPYTPPSEERGVVIDPVQLKVYRYVAAATGEFGEDHGGTKDLVFAAIVDYTDRVNAIFERDVNIRLQLIAASQNVAFINPGSDPYSGQTVFDWAGQNQAVLNQYCNFNSHDIGHVYARYLGIGGAIGVSMGLGIVCGNNKGGGCSAGNGNGDYGDYFVGVIGQEVGHQLNGGHTWNRCGGGAGRHGNSAFEPGSGSTIMSYAGACGSDNVQGGADLYFHSGSVEEFYKFYTFGTGGNCGSSVTTGNFPPEVTLPYEDNFFIPILTPFEVNGSATDPDGDVLSYVWEEVDTGPEVPLGTESANSAIFRTYPSGAATNRYFPRLSTILNNGVYNAEILPEYTRDVTLRLIARDNLPGGGGVGWKDVAFKAWGEAGPFLVIAPNTASANWKIG
;
A
#
# COMPACT_ATOMS: atom_id res chain seq x y z
N MET A 1 -9.50 44.43 -64.21
CA MET A 1 -9.04 44.69 -62.82
C MET A 1 -9.99 43.96 -61.87
N LYS A 2 -9.43 43.09 -61.03
CA LYS A 2 -9.86 42.68 -59.67
C LYS A 2 -11.24 42.01 -59.53
N LYS A 3 -11.28 40.67 -59.43
CA LYS A 3 -11.16 39.83 -58.20
C LYS A 3 -12.42 39.93 -57.33
N SER A 4 -13.09 38.78 -57.12
CA SER A 4 -13.77 38.34 -55.87
C SER A 4 -15.08 37.59 -56.14
N THR A 5 -15.03 36.28 -56.41
CA THR A 5 -16.13 35.33 -56.11
C THR A 5 -15.65 33.89 -56.29
N LEU A 6 -14.89 33.38 -55.32
CA LEU A 6 -14.68 31.94 -55.14
C LEU A 6 -14.27 31.70 -53.68
N ALA A 7 -15.22 31.34 -52.81
CA ALA A 7 -15.00 30.61 -51.55
C ALA A 7 -16.27 30.62 -50.66
N ILE A 8 -17.36 30.00 -51.09
CA ILE A 8 -18.44 29.59 -50.16
C ILE A 8 -19.01 28.27 -50.65
N ALA A 9 -18.27 27.16 -50.47
CA ALA A 9 -18.81 25.80 -50.68
C ALA A 9 -17.91 24.66 -50.12
N VAL A 10 -16.95 24.90 -49.21
CA VAL A 10 -16.09 23.81 -48.66
C VAL A 10 -15.78 24.02 -47.18
N PHE A 11 -16.76 24.46 -46.38
CA PHE A 11 -16.56 24.61 -44.92
C PHE A 11 -17.69 24.00 -44.08
N CYS A 12 -18.25 22.87 -44.54
CA CYS A 12 -19.23 22.10 -43.77
C CYS A 12 -18.97 20.58 -43.80
N LEU A 13 -17.71 20.13 -43.94
CA LEU A 13 -17.37 18.70 -43.98
C LEU A 13 -16.17 18.28 -43.10
N TYR A 14 -15.74 19.12 -42.16
CA TYR A 14 -14.74 18.75 -41.14
C TYR A 14 -15.17 19.25 -39.76
N ALA A 15 -16.25 18.68 -39.25
CA ALA A 15 -16.59 18.74 -37.83
C ALA A 15 -17.31 17.46 -37.39
N SER A 16 -16.87 16.29 -37.88
CA SER A 16 -16.99 15.06 -37.13
C SER A 16 -15.88 15.06 -36.09
N ILE A 17 -16.10 15.81 -35.01
CA ILE A 17 -15.38 15.60 -33.76
C ILE A 17 -15.65 14.14 -33.40
N LEU A 18 -14.61 13.31 -33.49
CA LEU A 18 -14.58 11.99 -32.85
C LEU A 18 -14.72 12.23 -31.35
N SER A 19 -15.95 12.38 -30.87
CA SER A 19 -16.28 12.00 -29.51
C SER A 19 -16.06 10.48 -29.47
N SER A 20 -14.87 10.06 -29.02
CA SER A 20 -14.70 8.70 -28.52
C SER A 20 -15.75 8.55 -27.42
N GLN A 21 -16.84 7.86 -27.73
CA GLN A 21 -17.76 7.41 -26.70
C GLN A 21 -16.95 6.44 -25.85
N THR A 22 -16.53 6.87 -24.67
CA THR A 22 -16.04 5.97 -23.63
C THR A 22 -17.14 4.96 -23.38
N SER A 23 -16.96 3.76 -23.91
CA SER A 23 -17.98 2.72 -23.84
C SER A 23 -18.01 2.19 -22.43
N ASN A 24 -19.20 2.18 -21.81
CA ASN A 24 -19.36 1.57 -20.50
C ASN A 24 -19.48 0.05 -20.68
N TYR A 25 -18.46 -0.68 -20.23
CA TYR A 25 -18.42 -2.15 -20.31
C TYR A 25 -19.10 -2.82 -19.11
N PHE A 26 -19.33 -2.08 -18.02
CA PHE A 26 -19.99 -2.56 -16.82
C PHE A 26 -21.46 -2.14 -16.81
N LYS A 27 -22.36 -3.11 -16.87
CA LYS A 27 -23.80 -2.90 -16.80
C LYS A 27 -24.30 -3.25 -15.40
N PRO A 28 -24.89 -2.32 -14.65
CA PRO A 28 -25.49 -2.66 -13.35
C PRO A 28 -26.54 -3.76 -13.50
N VAL A 29 -26.54 -4.73 -12.60
CA VAL A 29 -27.54 -5.82 -12.56
C VAL A 29 -28.04 -6.02 -11.14
N ALA A 30 -29.28 -6.47 -10.99
CA ALA A 30 -29.82 -6.82 -9.69
C ALA A 30 -29.24 -8.17 -9.23
N GLU A 31 -28.76 -8.26 -7.99
CA GLU A 31 -28.10 -9.47 -7.46
C GLU A 31 -28.97 -10.72 -7.61
N GLY A 32 -30.29 -10.61 -7.34
CA GLY A 32 -31.25 -11.71 -7.48
C GLY A 32 -31.47 -12.21 -8.92
N THR A 33 -30.84 -11.59 -9.92
CA THR A 33 -30.88 -12.02 -11.33
C THR A 33 -29.61 -12.77 -11.77
N ILE A 34 -28.59 -12.86 -10.91
CA ILE A 34 -27.35 -13.56 -11.22
C ILE A 34 -27.61 -15.06 -11.34
N SER A 35 -27.11 -15.65 -12.42
CA SER A 35 -27.04 -17.10 -12.61
C SER A 35 -25.60 -17.51 -12.86
N LEU A 36 -24.97 -18.14 -11.87
CA LEU A 36 -23.60 -18.61 -11.99
C LEU A 36 -23.53 -19.95 -12.72
N ARG A 37 -22.48 -20.13 -13.53
CA ARG A 37 -22.18 -21.43 -14.18
C ARG A 37 -21.75 -22.47 -13.15
N ASN A 38 -21.95 -23.75 -13.46
CA ASN A 38 -21.47 -24.85 -12.62
C ASN A 38 -19.93 -24.83 -12.50
N GLY A 39 -19.42 -25.14 -11.30
CA GLY A 39 -17.98 -25.24 -11.04
C GLY A 39 -17.27 -23.93 -10.66
N VAL A 40 -17.99 -22.81 -10.52
CA VAL A 40 -17.43 -21.60 -9.90
C VAL A 40 -17.19 -21.82 -8.40
N MET A 41 -16.17 -21.17 -7.85
CA MET A 41 -15.93 -21.18 -6.41
C MET A 41 -16.61 -19.97 -5.77
N THR A 42 -17.42 -20.21 -4.74
CA THR A 42 -18.06 -19.13 -3.99
C THR A 42 -17.02 -18.39 -3.16
N ARG A 43 -17.14 -17.06 -3.10
CA ARG A 43 -16.36 -16.23 -2.19
C ARG A 43 -16.62 -16.66 -0.74
N SER A 44 -15.59 -16.56 0.10
CA SER A 44 -15.71 -16.89 1.54
C SER A 44 -16.56 -15.88 2.30
N TYR A 45 -16.64 -14.64 1.81
CA TYR A 45 -17.45 -13.55 2.38
C TYR A 45 -17.76 -12.51 1.31
N PHE A 46 -18.78 -11.69 1.59
CA PHE A 46 -19.14 -10.50 0.81
C PHE A 46 -18.92 -9.24 1.64
N PRO A 47 -18.63 -8.09 1.00
CA PRO A 47 -18.68 -6.79 1.66
C PRO A 47 -20.08 -6.51 2.22
N GLU A 48 -20.18 -5.70 3.28
CA GLU A 48 -21.45 -5.23 3.86
C GLU A 48 -22.23 -4.35 2.87
N LYS A 49 -21.52 -3.62 1.99
CA LYS A 49 -22.09 -2.84 0.89
C LYS A 49 -21.27 -3.05 -0.37
N TYR A 50 -21.96 -3.30 -1.47
CA TYR A 50 -21.36 -3.44 -2.79
C TYR A 50 -22.41 -3.23 -3.88
N GLN A 51 -21.93 -2.96 -5.09
CA GLN A 51 -22.73 -2.86 -6.31
C GLN A 51 -22.40 -4.02 -7.24
N VAL A 52 -23.39 -4.51 -7.98
CA VAL A 52 -23.25 -5.68 -8.85
C VAL A 52 -23.34 -5.28 -10.32
N PHE A 53 -22.43 -5.81 -11.13
CA PHE A 53 -22.33 -5.51 -12.55
C PHE A 53 -22.15 -6.78 -13.38
N GLN A 54 -22.68 -6.75 -14.60
CA GLN A 54 -22.27 -7.65 -15.68
C GLN A 54 -21.20 -6.94 -16.53
N LEU A 55 -20.09 -7.61 -16.83
CA LEU A 55 -19.00 -7.06 -17.63
C LEU A 55 -18.99 -7.65 -19.05
N ASP A 56 -18.89 -6.79 -20.06
CA ASP A 56 -18.43 -7.19 -21.39
C ASP A 56 -16.90 -7.42 -21.38
N TYR A 57 -16.50 -8.59 -20.88
CA TYR A 57 -15.11 -8.91 -20.58
C TYR A 57 -14.19 -8.85 -21.81
N GLU A 58 -14.63 -9.41 -22.94
CA GLU A 58 -13.83 -9.40 -24.17
C GLU A 58 -13.64 -7.99 -24.73
N SER A 59 -14.67 -7.13 -24.68
CA SER A 59 -14.53 -5.74 -25.11
C SER A 59 -13.61 -4.94 -24.18
N ALA A 60 -13.73 -5.10 -22.86
CA ALA A 60 -12.84 -4.47 -21.89
C ALA A 60 -11.38 -4.92 -22.07
N LYS A 61 -11.17 -6.24 -22.26
CA LYS A 61 -9.85 -6.83 -22.54
C LYS A 61 -9.26 -6.31 -23.86
N ASN A 62 -10.07 -6.10 -24.89
CA ASN A 62 -9.60 -5.52 -26.16
C ASN A 62 -9.10 -4.08 -26.00
N VAL A 63 -9.77 -3.25 -25.20
CA VAL A 63 -9.30 -1.89 -24.87
C VAL A 63 -7.98 -1.95 -24.11
N LEU A 64 -7.93 -2.75 -23.06
CA LEU A 64 -6.70 -2.97 -22.29
C LEU A 64 -5.58 -3.46 -23.20
N ASN A 65 -5.89 -4.32 -24.17
CA ASN A 65 -4.87 -4.83 -25.08
C ASN A 65 -4.22 -3.76 -25.97
N ALA A 66 -4.95 -2.71 -26.29
CA ALA A 66 -4.47 -1.56 -27.05
C ALA A 66 -3.75 -0.51 -26.20
N ALA A 67 -3.70 -0.67 -24.87
CA ALA A 67 -3.05 0.29 -23.98
C ALA A 67 -1.55 0.40 -24.28
N PRO A 68 -1.00 1.63 -24.30
CA PRO A 68 0.43 1.85 -24.49
C PRO A 68 1.22 1.37 -23.28
N TRP A 69 2.52 1.12 -23.45
CA TRP A 69 3.43 0.84 -22.34
C TRP A 69 3.70 2.10 -21.52
N GLU A 70 3.84 1.95 -20.20
CA GLU A 70 4.34 2.98 -19.29
C GLU A 70 5.63 3.65 -19.79
N PHE A 71 5.85 4.90 -19.36
CA PHE A 71 7.01 5.73 -19.75
C PHE A 71 7.18 5.98 -21.26
N THR A 72 6.16 5.71 -22.09
CA THR A 72 6.16 6.07 -23.51
C THR A 72 5.42 7.38 -23.77
N GLN A 73 5.73 8.04 -24.89
CA GLN A 73 4.97 9.21 -25.34
C GLN A 73 3.47 8.89 -25.51
N ALA A 74 3.13 7.70 -26.01
CA ALA A 74 1.74 7.29 -26.20
C ALA A 74 0.97 7.18 -24.87
N ALA A 75 1.61 6.74 -23.79
CA ALA A 75 1.00 6.74 -22.45
C ALA A 75 0.75 8.17 -21.94
N ARG A 76 1.70 9.10 -22.19
CA ARG A 76 1.56 10.52 -21.82
C ARG A 76 0.44 11.24 -22.56
N GLU A 77 0.04 10.76 -23.74
CA GLU A 77 -1.10 11.30 -24.47
C GLU A 77 -2.46 10.94 -23.85
N GLN A 78 -2.50 9.99 -22.90
CA GLN A 78 -3.68 9.63 -22.11
C GLN A 78 -4.93 9.25 -22.95
N LYS A 79 -4.73 8.54 -24.06
CA LYS A 79 -5.79 8.21 -25.03
C LYS A 79 -6.48 6.87 -24.81
N CYS A 80 -5.87 5.95 -24.07
CA CYS A 80 -6.48 4.67 -23.76
C CYS A 80 -7.40 4.81 -22.55
N LEU A 81 -8.71 4.92 -22.78
CA LEU A 81 -9.70 5.21 -21.75
C LEU A 81 -10.51 3.97 -21.38
N LEU A 82 -10.68 3.71 -20.09
CA LEU A 82 -11.52 2.64 -19.55
C LEU A 82 -12.45 3.19 -18.47
N SER A 83 -13.75 2.92 -18.61
CA SER A 83 -14.76 3.22 -17.57
C SER A 83 -14.80 2.08 -16.56
N ILE A 84 -14.59 2.38 -15.28
CA ILE A 84 -14.59 1.40 -14.18
C ILE A 84 -15.61 1.85 -13.12
N PRO A 85 -16.48 0.96 -12.61
CA PRO A 85 -17.44 1.31 -11.57
C PRO A 85 -16.75 1.64 -10.24
N LEU A 86 -17.34 2.55 -9.49
CA LEU A 86 -16.99 2.87 -8.11
C LEU A 86 -17.97 2.20 -7.13
N ALA A 87 -17.58 2.16 -5.86
CA ALA A 87 -18.34 1.54 -4.78
C ALA A 87 -19.74 2.16 -4.56
N ASP A 88 -19.90 3.44 -4.91
CA ASP A 88 -21.16 4.18 -4.82
C ASP A 88 -22.12 3.91 -6.01
N GLY A 89 -21.70 3.08 -6.98
CA GLY A 89 -22.47 2.74 -8.17
C GLY A 89 -22.30 3.70 -9.34
N THR A 90 -21.54 4.78 -9.15
CA THR A 90 -21.11 5.64 -10.26
C THR A 90 -20.00 4.96 -11.07
N ALA A 91 -19.60 5.57 -12.18
CA ALA A 91 -18.49 5.09 -13.00
C ALA A 91 -17.48 6.21 -13.21
N GLU A 92 -16.21 5.84 -13.18
CA GLU A 92 -15.08 6.73 -13.36
C GLU A 92 -14.29 6.34 -14.60
N VAL A 93 -13.87 7.33 -15.39
CA VAL A 93 -13.04 7.09 -16.58
C VAL A 93 -11.58 7.26 -16.20
N PHE A 94 -10.79 6.22 -16.46
CA PHE A 94 -9.36 6.20 -16.25
C PHE A 94 -8.61 6.20 -17.58
N SER A 95 -7.52 6.98 -17.65
CA SER A 95 -6.49 6.78 -18.66
C SER A 95 -5.57 5.64 -18.21
N ILE A 96 -5.44 4.61 -19.04
CA ILE A 96 -4.78 3.34 -18.72
C ILE A 96 -3.52 3.13 -19.56
N TRP A 97 -2.48 2.54 -18.96
CA TRP A 97 -1.27 2.05 -19.63
C TRP A 97 -0.82 0.71 -19.04
N ARG A 98 -0.04 -0.05 -19.82
CA ARG A 98 0.55 -1.34 -19.40
C ARG A 98 1.70 -1.11 -18.42
N THR A 99 1.78 -1.98 -17.42
CA THR A 99 2.87 -2.01 -16.43
C THR A 99 3.72 -3.27 -16.59
N ALA A 100 5.02 -3.15 -16.31
CA ALA A 100 5.97 -4.27 -16.41
C ALA A 100 6.09 -5.04 -15.09
N ILE A 101 4.98 -5.64 -14.62
CA ILE A 101 4.97 -6.51 -13.41
C ILE A 101 5.66 -7.85 -13.68
N MET A 102 5.57 -8.34 -14.91
CA MET A 102 6.32 -9.49 -15.40
C MET A 102 7.46 -9.01 -16.30
N GLU A 103 8.64 -9.62 -16.20
CA GLU A 103 9.73 -9.35 -17.13
C GLU A 103 9.35 -9.74 -18.57
N PRO A 104 10.01 -9.19 -19.61
CA PRO A 104 9.60 -9.39 -21.00
C PRO A 104 9.48 -10.86 -21.43
N GLU A 105 10.39 -11.74 -20.98
CA GLU A 105 10.34 -13.16 -21.28
C GLU A 105 9.08 -13.82 -20.68
N LEU A 106 8.81 -13.56 -19.40
CA LEU A 106 7.64 -14.09 -18.72
C LEU A 106 6.34 -13.55 -19.32
N ALA A 107 6.28 -12.25 -19.61
CA ALA A 107 5.11 -11.62 -20.22
C ALA A 107 4.79 -12.22 -21.61
N ALA A 108 5.82 -12.57 -22.40
CA ALA A 108 5.64 -13.25 -23.68
C ALA A 108 5.12 -14.69 -23.54
N GLN A 109 5.44 -15.37 -22.44
CA GLN A 109 4.93 -16.71 -22.12
C GLN A 109 3.51 -16.68 -21.57
N ARG A 110 3.07 -15.56 -20.98
CA ARG A 110 1.75 -15.36 -20.35
C ARG A 110 0.93 -14.22 -20.98
N PRO A 111 0.63 -14.27 -22.30
CA PRO A 111 -0.19 -13.25 -22.95
C PRO A 111 -1.65 -13.23 -22.45
N ASP A 112 -2.06 -14.30 -21.77
CA ASP A 112 -3.35 -14.43 -21.08
C ASP A 112 -3.47 -13.54 -19.84
N ILE A 113 -2.36 -12.97 -19.35
CA ILE A 113 -2.31 -12.05 -18.21
C ILE A 113 -1.86 -10.66 -18.69
N GLY A 114 -2.65 -9.63 -18.39
CA GLY A 114 -2.28 -8.23 -18.60
C GLY A 114 -2.36 -7.45 -17.31
N THR A 115 -1.33 -6.66 -17.01
CA THR A 115 -1.25 -5.76 -15.84
C THR A 115 -1.15 -4.31 -16.32
N PHE A 116 -1.85 -3.43 -15.62
CA PHE A 116 -2.05 -2.05 -16.04
C PHE A 116 -2.12 -1.13 -14.83
N ALA A 117 -1.73 0.13 -15.05
CA ALA A 117 -2.01 1.22 -14.14
C ALA A 117 -2.76 2.33 -14.86
N GLY A 118 -3.38 3.22 -14.10
CA GLY A 118 -4.04 4.37 -14.66
C GLY A 118 -4.39 5.44 -13.66
N ARG A 119 -4.83 6.57 -14.20
CA ARG A 119 -5.23 7.76 -13.46
C ARG A 119 -6.59 8.24 -13.93
N SER A 120 -7.46 8.63 -13.01
CA SER A 120 -8.78 9.16 -13.36
C SER A 120 -8.62 10.47 -14.15
N VAL A 121 -9.46 10.61 -15.17
CA VAL A 121 -9.52 11.81 -16.01
C VAL A 121 -10.20 12.97 -15.27
N SER A 122 -11.14 12.67 -14.36
CA SER A 122 -11.91 13.69 -13.63
C SER A 122 -11.29 14.07 -12.28
N ASN A 123 -10.62 13.12 -11.62
CA ASN A 123 -9.94 13.31 -10.36
C ASN A 123 -8.54 12.65 -10.41
N PRO A 124 -7.50 13.41 -10.80
CA PRO A 124 -6.15 12.86 -10.94
C PRO A 124 -5.54 12.25 -9.67
N ALA A 125 -6.07 12.58 -8.48
CA ALA A 125 -5.63 11.95 -7.22
C ALA A 125 -6.17 10.52 -7.03
N ARG A 126 -7.10 10.08 -7.87
CA ARG A 126 -7.59 8.70 -7.90
C ARG A 126 -6.86 7.92 -8.97
N THR A 127 -6.20 6.84 -8.56
CA THR A 127 -5.44 5.97 -9.45
C THR A 127 -5.95 4.53 -9.37
N VAL A 128 -5.55 3.70 -10.33
CA VAL A 128 -6.04 2.33 -10.43
C VAL A 128 -4.94 1.37 -10.87
N ARG A 129 -4.93 0.17 -10.30
CA ARG A 129 -4.32 -1.02 -10.89
C ARG A 129 -5.41 -1.87 -11.50
N VAL A 130 -5.20 -2.30 -12.73
CA VAL A 130 -6.13 -3.17 -13.45
C VAL A 130 -5.38 -4.40 -13.93
N MET A 131 -6.03 -5.55 -13.80
CA MET A 131 -5.54 -6.81 -14.32
C MET A 131 -6.65 -7.53 -15.08
N TYR A 132 -6.31 -8.15 -16.21
CA TYR A 132 -7.08 -9.27 -16.73
C TYR A 132 -6.23 -10.54 -16.66
N SER A 133 -6.87 -11.68 -16.47
CA SER A 133 -6.21 -12.99 -16.39
C SER A 133 -7.20 -14.13 -16.64
N PRO A 134 -6.78 -15.41 -16.65
CA PRO A 134 -7.70 -16.54 -16.58
C PRO A 134 -8.64 -16.53 -15.36
N ARG A 135 -8.35 -15.70 -14.35
CA ARG A 135 -9.19 -15.48 -13.15
C ARG A 135 -10.17 -14.31 -13.32
N GLY A 136 -10.25 -13.72 -14.51
CA GLY A 136 -11.13 -12.60 -14.86
C GLY A 136 -10.47 -11.23 -14.70
N PHE A 137 -11.29 -10.18 -14.81
CA PHE A 137 -10.93 -8.78 -14.59
C PHE A 137 -10.81 -8.45 -13.10
N ARG A 138 -9.84 -7.63 -12.70
CA ARG A 138 -9.71 -7.09 -11.34
C ARG A 138 -9.27 -5.64 -11.41
N ALA A 139 -9.76 -4.81 -10.49
CA ALA A 139 -9.24 -3.47 -10.27
C ALA A 139 -9.06 -3.17 -8.77
N MET A 140 -7.96 -2.51 -8.43
CA MET A 140 -7.69 -1.90 -7.14
C MET A 140 -7.57 -0.39 -7.36
N ILE A 141 -8.53 0.37 -6.84
CA ILE A 141 -8.61 1.82 -6.98
C ILE A 141 -8.04 2.44 -5.71
N LEU A 142 -6.95 3.19 -5.85
CA LEU A 142 -6.37 3.98 -4.75
C LEU A 142 -7.07 5.34 -4.73
N GLN A 143 -7.62 5.68 -3.57
CA GLN A 143 -8.36 6.91 -3.37
C GLN A 143 -7.45 8.03 -2.84
N PRO A 144 -7.84 9.31 -3.02
CA PRO A 144 -7.04 10.45 -2.56
C PRO A 144 -6.78 10.47 -1.05
N ASP A 145 -7.66 9.85 -0.27
CA ASP A 145 -7.58 9.70 1.19
C ASP A 145 -6.82 8.42 1.61
N LEU A 146 -6.00 7.85 0.72
CA LEU A 146 -5.32 6.56 0.87
C LEU A 146 -6.26 5.37 1.13
N GLY A 147 -7.58 5.58 1.00
CA GLY A 147 -8.57 4.51 0.95
C GLY A 147 -8.41 3.65 -0.29
N VAL A 148 -9.04 2.46 -0.26
CA VAL A 148 -9.00 1.51 -1.38
C VAL A 148 -10.41 1.05 -1.69
N ALA A 149 -10.74 1.02 -2.98
CA ALA A 149 -11.93 0.36 -3.51
C ALA A 149 -11.51 -0.76 -4.48
N TYR A 150 -12.37 -1.76 -4.63
CA TYR A 150 -12.11 -2.91 -5.48
C TYR A 150 -13.20 -3.09 -6.53
N VAL A 151 -12.82 -3.65 -7.68
CA VAL A 151 -13.74 -4.29 -8.63
C VAL A 151 -13.24 -5.71 -8.86
N GLU A 152 -14.05 -6.70 -8.50
CA GLU A 152 -13.64 -8.11 -8.50
C GLU A 152 -14.76 -9.03 -8.96
N PRO A 153 -14.43 -10.25 -9.43
CA PRO A 153 -15.44 -11.26 -9.72
C PRO A 153 -16.41 -11.49 -8.54
N TYR A 154 -17.71 -11.57 -8.83
CA TYR A 154 -18.76 -11.88 -7.85
C TYR A 154 -18.56 -13.28 -7.24
N ALA A 155 -18.13 -14.23 -8.06
CA ALA A 155 -17.62 -15.54 -7.68
C ALA A 155 -16.33 -15.82 -8.44
N TRP A 156 -15.52 -16.77 -7.97
CA TRP A 156 -14.23 -17.10 -8.60
C TRP A 156 -14.40 -18.11 -9.73
N GLY A 157 -13.52 -18.02 -10.74
CA GLY A 157 -13.58 -18.89 -11.90
C GLY A 157 -14.70 -18.53 -12.88
N GLN A 158 -15.10 -17.26 -12.93
CA GLN A 158 -16.01 -16.68 -13.93
C GLN A 158 -15.59 -15.25 -14.29
N ASP A 159 -16.12 -14.78 -15.41
CA ASP A 159 -15.76 -13.54 -16.09
C ASP A 159 -16.97 -12.69 -16.52
N GLU A 160 -18.16 -12.98 -15.97
CA GLU A 160 -19.42 -12.34 -16.34
C GLU A 160 -19.90 -11.34 -15.28
N TYR A 161 -19.93 -11.73 -14.00
CA TYR A 161 -20.48 -10.94 -12.91
C TYR A 161 -19.40 -10.41 -11.97
N TYR A 162 -19.50 -9.15 -11.60
CA TYR A 162 -18.51 -8.43 -10.79
C TYR A 162 -19.18 -7.65 -9.68
N ILE A 163 -18.44 -7.43 -8.60
CA ILE A 163 -18.81 -6.52 -7.52
C ILE A 163 -17.84 -5.35 -7.45
N SER A 164 -18.36 -4.16 -7.14
CA SER A 164 -17.56 -3.00 -6.75
C SER A 164 -17.90 -2.58 -5.33
N TYR A 165 -16.89 -2.32 -4.51
CA TYR A 165 -17.05 -2.01 -3.08
C TYR A 165 -15.85 -1.25 -2.52
N ASP A 166 -16.09 -0.51 -1.44
CA ASP A 166 -15.02 0.09 -0.65
C ASP A 166 -14.44 -0.97 0.29
N ARG A 167 -13.11 -0.99 0.44
CA ARG A 167 -12.43 -1.88 1.38
C ARG A 167 -12.98 -1.75 2.80
N ALA A 168 -13.41 -0.54 3.19
CA ALA A 168 -13.98 -0.26 4.50
C ALA A 168 -15.28 -1.04 4.78
N ASP A 169 -15.99 -1.48 3.74
CA ASP A 169 -17.19 -2.31 3.86
C ASP A 169 -16.86 -3.82 3.91
N LEU A 170 -15.59 -4.24 3.85
CA LEU A 170 -15.24 -5.64 4.08
C LEU A 170 -15.54 -6.06 5.53
N PRO A 171 -16.09 -7.27 5.75
CA PRO A 171 -16.29 -7.76 7.10
C PRO A 171 -14.94 -7.86 7.79
N ARG A 172 -14.82 -7.24 8.97
CA ARG A 172 -13.59 -7.27 9.75
C ARG A 172 -13.25 -8.71 10.10
N GLN A 173 -12.17 -9.24 9.52
CA GLN A 173 -11.66 -10.55 9.90
C GLN A 173 -11.22 -10.52 11.36
N ASN A 174 -11.42 -11.60 12.11
CA ASN A 174 -10.94 -11.69 13.49
C ASN A 174 -9.41 -11.83 13.47
N PRO A 175 -8.64 -10.78 13.80
CA PRO A 175 -7.20 -10.77 13.69
C PRO A 175 -6.56 -11.28 14.99
N ALA A 176 -7.29 -11.93 15.89
CA ALA A 176 -6.75 -12.48 17.15
C ALA A 176 -5.68 -13.60 16.98
N LYS A 177 -5.12 -13.76 15.77
CA LYS A 177 -4.03 -14.67 15.41
C LYS A 177 -2.90 -13.99 14.61
N LEU A 178 -2.84 -12.65 14.51
CA LEU A 178 -1.73 -11.99 13.78
C LEU A 178 -0.57 -11.70 14.74
N GLY A 179 0.19 -12.73 15.11
CA GLY A 179 1.62 -12.47 15.17
C GLY A 179 2.12 -12.36 13.73
N ASP A 180 3.08 -11.51 13.45
CA ASP A 180 4.18 -12.01 12.64
C ASP A 180 5.29 -12.43 13.60
N GLY A 181 6.39 -12.94 13.09
CA GLY A 181 7.59 -12.99 13.92
C GLY A 181 8.83 -13.01 13.07
N TRP A 182 9.93 -12.60 13.70
CA TRP A 182 11.27 -12.60 13.17
C TRP A 182 12.08 -13.50 14.08
N LEU A 183 12.94 -14.37 13.53
CA LEU A 183 13.83 -15.12 14.41
C LEU A 183 14.76 -14.13 15.11
N LYS A 184 14.65 -14.06 16.45
CA LYS A 184 15.77 -13.68 17.32
C LYS A 184 16.82 -14.79 17.23
N ASP A 185 17.44 -14.98 16.07
CA ASP A 185 18.72 -15.66 16.08
C ASP A 185 19.73 -14.65 16.61
N GLY A 186 20.44 -15.03 17.67
CA GLY A 186 21.49 -14.27 18.36
C GLY A 186 22.74 -14.07 17.49
N THR A 187 22.53 -13.76 16.22
CA THR A 187 23.47 -13.18 15.28
C THR A 187 22.78 -12.05 14.51
N THR A 188 22.11 -11.15 15.25
CA THR A 188 22.33 -9.75 14.88
C THR A 188 23.84 -9.61 14.87
N ALA A 189 24.44 -9.30 13.72
CA ALA A 189 25.62 -8.46 13.81
C ALA A 189 25.23 -7.39 14.84
N GLU A 190 26.00 -7.28 15.93
CA GLU A 190 26.00 -6.06 16.73
C GLU A 190 25.74 -4.94 15.75
N PRO A 191 24.66 -4.13 15.93
CA PRO A 191 24.44 -3.02 15.03
C PRO A 191 25.80 -2.37 14.92
N VAL A 192 26.41 -2.43 13.73
CA VAL A 192 27.64 -1.69 13.53
C VAL A 192 27.23 -0.32 14.02
N PRO A 193 27.95 0.29 14.98
CA PRO A 193 27.74 1.68 15.28
C PRO A 193 28.22 2.43 14.03
N VAL A 194 27.44 2.34 12.96
CA VAL A 194 27.12 3.45 12.13
C VAL A 194 26.38 4.33 13.13
N GLU A 195 27.16 5.10 13.92
CA GLU A 195 26.77 6.46 14.26
C GLU A 195 25.90 6.92 13.11
N PRO A 196 24.60 7.21 13.32
CA PRO A 196 23.74 7.57 12.22
C PRO A 196 24.46 8.71 11.52
N TYR A 197 25.05 8.41 10.35
CA TYR A 197 25.50 9.46 9.48
C TYR A 197 24.19 10.07 9.02
N THR A 198 23.77 11.03 9.82
CA THR A 198 22.75 12.01 9.53
C THR A 198 23.57 13.07 8.83
N PRO A 199 23.70 13.03 7.49
CA PRO A 199 24.26 14.18 6.80
C PRO A 199 23.51 15.41 7.32
N PRO A 200 24.21 16.50 7.67
CA PRO A 200 23.57 17.76 8.03
C PRO A 200 22.46 18.08 7.03
N SER A 201 21.36 18.70 7.48
CA SER A 201 20.24 19.11 6.62
C SER A 201 20.67 19.90 5.37
N GLU A 202 21.85 20.49 5.40
CA GLU A 202 22.47 21.30 4.35
C GLU A 202 23.17 20.47 3.25
N GLU A 203 23.49 19.19 3.49
CA GLU A 203 23.95 18.25 2.45
C GLU A 203 22.78 17.56 1.71
N ARG A 204 21.52 17.80 2.15
CA ARG A 204 20.28 17.59 1.35
C ARG A 204 20.08 18.74 0.35
N GLY A 205 21.18 19.21 -0.25
CA GLY A 205 21.14 20.22 -1.28
C GLY A 205 20.22 19.76 -2.41
N VAL A 206 19.28 20.64 -2.77
CA VAL A 206 18.29 20.48 -3.82
C VAL A 206 19.00 20.22 -5.16
N VAL A 207 19.29 18.95 -5.43
CA VAL A 207 19.20 18.39 -6.76
C VAL A 207 17.89 17.64 -6.75
N ILE A 208 16.84 18.23 -7.33
CA ILE A 208 15.59 17.51 -7.56
C ILE A 208 15.91 16.55 -8.71
N ASP A 209 16.53 15.42 -8.40
CA ASP A 209 16.68 14.35 -9.36
C ASP A 209 15.30 13.71 -9.58
N PRO A 210 14.95 13.33 -10.82
CA PRO A 210 13.72 12.60 -11.06
C PRO A 210 13.66 11.34 -10.19
N VAL A 211 12.45 10.98 -9.77
CA VAL A 211 12.17 9.74 -9.06
C VAL A 211 12.73 8.56 -9.86
N GLN A 212 13.56 7.77 -9.19
CA GLN A 212 14.14 6.54 -9.72
C GLN A 212 13.35 5.35 -9.17
N LEU A 213 12.48 4.78 -10.00
CA LEU A 213 11.76 3.55 -9.63
C LEU A 213 12.77 2.41 -9.52
N LYS A 214 12.98 1.90 -8.29
CA LYS A 214 13.83 0.74 -8.03
C LYS A 214 13.07 -0.54 -8.37
N VAL A 215 13.58 -1.31 -9.31
CA VAL A 215 12.97 -2.58 -9.76
C VAL A 215 13.81 -3.75 -9.27
N TYR A 216 13.23 -4.60 -8.44
CA TYR A 216 13.85 -5.85 -8.02
C TYR A 216 13.26 -7.03 -8.78
N ARG A 217 14.12 -7.91 -9.27
CA ARG A 217 13.71 -9.22 -9.79
C ARG A 217 13.18 -10.07 -8.64
N TYR A 218 11.91 -10.39 -8.71
CA TYR A 218 11.16 -11.03 -7.65
C TYR A 218 10.78 -12.46 -8.03
N VAL A 219 10.97 -13.37 -7.08
CA VAL A 219 10.46 -14.74 -7.18
C VAL A 219 9.50 -15.01 -6.02
N ALA A 220 8.21 -15.01 -6.33
CA ALA A 220 7.19 -15.56 -5.46
C ALA A 220 7.05 -17.08 -5.73
N ALA A 221 7.46 -17.89 -4.76
CA ALA A 221 7.11 -19.30 -4.71
C ALA A 221 5.70 -19.47 -4.13
N ALA A 222 5.03 -20.57 -4.46
CA ALA A 222 3.75 -20.95 -3.88
C ALA A 222 3.79 -22.39 -3.39
N THR A 223 3.35 -22.64 -2.15
CA THR A 223 3.20 -24.02 -1.66
C THR A 223 2.07 -24.73 -2.41
N GLY A 224 2.07 -26.07 -2.39
CA GLY A 224 1.02 -26.87 -3.02
C GLY A 224 -0.36 -26.57 -2.45
N GLU A 225 -0.47 -26.25 -1.17
CA GLU A 225 -1.73 -25.88 -0.52
C GLU A 225 -2.26 -24.53 -1.02
N PHE A 226 -1.39 -23.54 -1.19
CA PHE A 226 -1.76 -22.31 -1.86
C PHE A 226 -2.23 -22.61 -3.29
N GLY A 227 -1.55 -23.54 -3.96
CA GLY A 227 -1.89 -23.97 -5.30
C GLY A 227 -3.28 -24.60 -5.42
N GLU A 228 -3.65 -25.47 -4.48
CA GLU A 228 -5.00 -26.07 -4.38
C GLU A 228 -6.07 -25.00 -4.23
N ASP A 229 -5.88 -24.07 -3.28
CA ASP A 229 -6.85 -23.01 -2.99
C ASP A 229 -7.06 -22.07 -4.18
N HIS A 230 -6.07 -21.92 -5.06
CA HIS A 230 -6.11 -21.02 -6.21
C HIS A 230 -6.43 -21.76 -7.53
N GLY A 231 -7.11 -22.91 -7.44
CA GLY A 231 -7.71 -23.61 -8.59
C GLY A 231 -6.92 -24.83 -9.07
N GLY A 232 -5.81 -25.19 -8.42
CA GLY A 232 -5.12 -26.46 -8.64
C GLY A 232 -4.41 -26.60 -9.99
N THR A 233 -4.29 -25.53 -10.77
CA THR A 233 -3.54 -25.52 -12.04
C THR A 233 -2.46 -24.46 -12.01
N LYS A 234 -1.31 -24.73 -12.66
CA LYS A 234 -0.21 -23.76 -12.72
C LYS A 234 -0.65 -22.40 -13.28
N ASP A 235 -1.53 -22.39 -14.28
CA ASP A 235 -1.99 -21.16 -14.91
C ASP A 235 -2.79 -20.26 -13.96
N LEU A 236 -3.69 -20.85 -13.17
CA LEU A 236 -4.52 -20.13 -12.20
C LEU A 236 -3.71 -19.70 -10.97
N VAL A 237 -2.82 -20.57 -10.49
CA VAL A 237 -1.95 -20.26 -9.34
C VAL A 237 -1.00 -19.12 -9.69
N PHE A 238 -0.40 -19.16 -10.87
CA PHE A 238 0.49 -18.09 -11.30
C PHE A 238 -0.27 -16.78 -11.59
N ALA A 239 -1.49 -16.85 -12.12
CA ALA A 239 -2.34 -15.66 -12.23
C ALA A 239 -2.65 -15.03 -10.85
N ALA A 240 -2.81 -15.83 -9.80
CA ALA A 240 -2.95 -15.31 -8.43
C ALA A 240 -1.66 -14.66 -7.92
N ILE A 241 -0.50 -15.27 -8.18
CA ILE A 241 0.81 -14.70 -7.83
C ILE A 241 0.99 -13.31 -8.46
N VAL A 242 0.65 -13.16 -9.75
CA VAL A 242 0.75 -11.88 -10.45
C VAL A 242 -0.23 -10.85 -9.88
N ASP A 243 -1.48 -11.24 -9.55
CA ASP A 243 -2.49 -10.34 -8.96
C ASP A 243 -2.03 -9.78 -7.60
N TYR A 244 -1.57 -10.63 -6.68
CA TYR A 244 -1.07 -10.16 -5.39
C TYR A 244 0.17 -9.28 -5.56
N THR A 245 1.09 -9.63 -6.46
CA THR A 245 2.28 -8.83 -6.72
C THR A 245 1.92 -7.44 -7.28
N ASP A 246 0.97 -7.35 -8.21
CA ASP A 246 0.52 -6.07 -8.77
C ASP A 246 -0.18 -5.18 -7.72
N ARG A 247 -1.00 -5.78 -6.85
CA ARG A 247 -1.64 -5.07 -5.73
C ARG A 247 -0.63 -4.56 -4.69
N VAL A 248 0.37 -5.36 -4.35
CA VAL A 248 1.47 -4.94 -3.46
C VAL A 248 2.28 -3.81 -4.11
N ASN A 249 2.62 -3.94 -5.40
CA ASN A 249 3.30 -2.89 -6.14
C ASN A 249 2.49 -1.57 -6.22
N ALA A 250 1.16 -1.62 -6.19
CA ALA A 250 0.33 -0.42 -6.09
C ALA A 250 0.70 0.45 -4.88
N ILE A 251 1.00 -0.19 -3.75
CA ILE A 251 1.36 0.46 -2.48
C ILE A 251 2.84 0.84 -2.49
N PHE A 252 3.73 -0.09 -2.87
CA PHE A 252 5.18 0.12 -2.86
C PHE A 252 5.62 1.21 -3.84
N GLU A 253 5.02 1.26 -5.04
CA GLU A 253 5.34 2.30 -6.01
C GLU A 253 4.82 3.67 -5.57
N ARG A 254 3.72 3.75 -4.81
CA ARG A 254 3.19 5.00 -4.27
C ARG A 254 4.03 5.53 -3.10
N ASP A 255 4.42 4.65 -2.18
CA ASP A 255 5.00 5.07 -0.91
C ASP A 255 6.53 5.10 -0.91
N VAL A 256 7.20 4.20 -1.65
CA VAL A 256 8.66 4.00 -1.54
C VAL A 256 9.42 3.82 -2.84
N ASN A 257 8.77 3.97 -4.00
CA ASN A 257 9.37 3.84 -5.32
C ASN A 257 10.04 2.49 -5.60
N ILE A 258 9.41 1.40 -5.15
CA ILE A 258 9.89 0.04 -5.41
C ILE A 258 8.87 -0.74 -6.24
N ARG A 259 9.37 -1.52 -7.19
CA ARG A 259 8.61 -2.52 -7.93
C ARG A 259 9.22 -3.91 -7.77
N LEU A 260 8.39 -4.87 -7.39
CA LEU A 260 8.66 -6.30 -7.48
C LEU A 260 8.30 -6.78 -8.89
N GLN A 261 9.29 -7.13 -9.70
CA GLN A 261 9.08 -7.63 -11.06
C GLN A 261 9.28 -9.14 -11.11
N LEU A 262 8.20 -9.88 -11.38
CA LEU A 262 8.22 -11.34 -11.51
C LEU A 262 9.06 -11.76 -12.72
N ILE A 263 9.90 -12.78 -12.51
CA ILE A 263 10.77 -13.33 -13.54
C ILE A 263 10.25 -14.68 -14.05
N ALA A 264 10.72 -15.13 -15.22
CA ALA A 264 10.30 -16.40 -15.83
C ALA A 264 10.49 -17.59 -14.87
N ALA A 265 11.56 -17.55 -14.07
CA ALA A 265 11.87 -18.58 -13.08
C ALA A 265 10.80 -18.74 -11.98
N SER A 266 9.95 -17.73 -11.74
CA SER A 266 8.83 -17.82 -10.79
C SER A 266 7.84 -18.94 -11.14
N GLN A 267 7.71 -19.31 -12.43
CA GLN A 267 6.84 -20.41 -12.85
C GLN A 267 7.35 -21.81 -12.41
N ASN A 268 8.64 -21.92 -12.11
CA ASN A 268 9.25 -23.18 -11.64
C ASN A 268 8.86 -23.50 -10.20
N VAL A 269 8.50 -22.49 -9.42
CA VAL A 269 8.21 -22.57 -7.98
C VAL A 269 6.74 -22.28 -7.65
N ALA A 270 5.86 -22.31 -8.65
CA ALA A 270 4.42 -22.34 -8.47
C ALA A 270 3.95 -23.80 -8.33
N PHE A 271 4.00 -24.33 -7.10
CA PHE A 271 3.58 -25.71 -6.82
C PHE A 271 2.06 -25.81 -6.67
N ILE A 272 1.51 -26.98 -7.02
CA ILE A 272 0.05 -27.23 -7.06
C ILE A 272 -0.39 -28.50 -6.34
N ASN A 273 0.56 -29.24 -5.77
CA ASN A 273 0.31 -30.52 -5.12
C ASN A 273 1.09 -30.59 -3.80
N PRO A 274 0.39 -30.48 -2.65
CA PRO A 274 1.01 -30.53 -1.32
C PRO A 274 1.83 -31.80 -1.08
N GLY A 275 1.45 -32.92 -1.69
CA GLY A 275 2.15 -34.20 -1.50
C GLY A 275 3.49 -34.30 -2.22
N SER A 276 3.85 -33.32 -3.06
CA SER A 276 5.05 -33.36 -3.89
C SER A 276 5.83 -32.05 -3.96
N ASP A 277 5.32 -30.98 -3.35
CA ASP A 277 6.08 -29.74 -3.28
C ASP A 277 7.27 -29.89 -2.31
N PRO A 278 8.31 -29.05 -2.43
CA PRO A 278 9.56 -29.21 -1.68
C PRO A 278 9.48 -28.62 -0.26
N TYR A 279 8.35 -28.04 0.14
CA TYR A 279 8.20 -27.42 1.44
C TYR A 279 7.65 -28.43 2.44
N SER A 280 8.32 -28.52 3.58
CA SER A 280 7.91 -29.35 4.72
C SER A 280 7.65 -28.47 5.94
N GLY A 281 6.96 -29.03 6.94
CA GLY A 281 6.56 -28.27 8.13
C GLY A 281 5.15 -27.72 8.00
N GLN A 282 4.76 -26.85 8.94
CA GLN A 282 3.37 -26.41 9.09
C GLN A 282 3.23 -24.90 9.35
N THR A 283 4.35 -24.20 9.49
CA THR A 283 4.40 -22.79 9.86
C THR A 283 5.17 -21.98 8.82
N VAL A 284 4.90 -20.67 8.81
CA VAL A 284 5.62 -19.72 7.94
C VAL A 284 7.13 -19.71 8.17
N PHE A 285 7.60 -20.00 9.38
CA PHE A 285 9.02 -20.14 9.70
C PHE A 285 9.67 -21.34 8.99
N ASP A 286 8.96 -22.47 8.91
CA ASP A 286 9.45 -23.67 8.23
C ASP A 286 9.67 -23.37 6.75
N TRP A 287 8.66 -22.77 6.12
CA TRP A 287 8.66 -22.49 4.69
C TRP A 287 9.66 -21.38 4.31
N ALA A 288 9.72 -20.29 5.08
CA ALA A 288 10.69 -19.22 4.86
C ALA A 288 12.14 -19.72 5.02
N GLY A 289 12.41 -20.55 6.03
CA GLY A 289 13.74 -21.11 6.26
C GLY A 289 14.20 -22.09 5.17
N GLN A 290 13.27 -22.75 4.48
CA GLN A 290 13.57 -23.66 3.36
C GLN A 290 13.69 -22.94 2.02
N ASN A 291 13.06 -21.76 1.88
CA ASN A 291 12.84 -21.14 0.58
C ASN A 291 14.13 -20.83 -0.18
N GLN A 292 15.18 -20.35 0.49
CA GLN A 292 16.45 -20.03 -0.19
C GLN A 292 17.02 -21.26 -0.93
N ALA A 293 16.96 -22.45 -0.33
CA ALA A 293 17.42 -23.68 -0.96
C ALA A 293 16.52 -24.10 -2.14
N VAL A 294 15.19 -23.97 -1.97
CA VAL A 294 14.22 -24.23 -3.04
C VAL A 294 14.48 -23.32 -4.23
N LEU A 295 14.60 -22.01 -4.04
CA LEU A 295 14.89 -21.07 -5.13
C LEU A 295 16.25 -21.36 -5.80
N ASN A 296 17.26 -21.76 -5.04
CA ASN A 296 18.55 -22.15 -5.62
C ASN A 296 18.42 -23.35 -6.55
N GLN A 297 17.60 -24.34 -6.17
CA GLN A 297 17.38 -25.56 -6.94
C GLN A 297 16.55 -25.32 -8.21
N TYR A 298 15.46 -24.55 -8.11
CA TYR A 298 14.47 -24.43 -9.19
C TYR A 298 14.64 -23.17 -10.05
N CYS A 299 15.30 -22.13 -9.53
CA CYS A 299 15.43 -20.84 -10.20
C CYS A 299 16.88 -20.41 -10.44
N ASN A 300 17.87 -20.98 -9.73
CA ASN A 300 19.25 -20.49 -9.60
C ASN A 300 19.35 -19.27 -8.66
N PHE A 301 20.34 -19.26 -7.76
CA PHE A 301 20.61 -18.17 -6.80
C PHE A 301 20.71 -16.78 -7.45
N ASN A 302 21.29 -16.68 -8.67
CA ASN A 302 21.50 -15.40 -9.34
C ASN A 302 20.29 -14.88 -10.13
N SER A 303 19.19 -15.65 -10.21
CA SER A 303 18.00 -15.28 -10.99
C SER A 303 17.24 -14.09 -10.41
N HIS A 304 17.27 -13.91 -9.09
CA HIS A 304 16.42 -12.97 -8.38
C HIS A 304 17.21 -12.11 -7.39
N ASP A 305 16.58 -11.02 -7.00
CA ASP A 305 17.05 -10.03 -6.03
C ASP A 305 16.37 -10.22 -4.67
N ILE A 306 15.11 -10.68 -4.72
CA ILE A 306 14.25 -11.00 -3.57
C ILE A 306 13.40 -12.23 -3.90
N GLY A 307 13.26 -13.12 -2.93
CA GLY A 307 12.42 -14.31 -3.01
C GLY A 307 11.50 -14.42 -1.80
N HIS A 308 10.31 -14.98 -2.00
CA HIS A 308 9.27 -15.03 -0.98
C HIS A 308 8.31 -16.20 -1.23
N VAL A 309 7.74 -16.80 -0.18
CA VAL A 309 6.76 -17.90 -0.28
C VAL A 309 5.35 -17.40 -0.01
N TYR A 310 4.40 -17.76 -0.87
CA TYR A 310 2.97 -17.65 -0.62
C TYR A 310 2.42 -19.02 -0.20
N ALA A 311 1.76 -19.07 0.95
CA ALA A 311 1.29 -20.31 1.56
C ALA A 311 -0.15 -20.23 2.07
N ARG A 312 -0.78 -21.39 2.30
CA ARG A 312 -2.04 -21.50 3.04
C ARG A 312 -1.74 -21.54 4.54
N TYR A 313 -2.41 -20.72 5.34
CA TYR A 313 -2.25 -20.76 6.79
C TYR A 313 -2.97 -21.98 7.39
N LEU A 314 -2.21 -22.96 7.85
CA LEU A 314 -2.74 -24.23 8.34
C LEU A 314 -3.38 -24.15 9.74
N GLY A 315 -3.51 -22.96 10.33
CA GLY A 315 -4.04 -22.79 11.69
C GLY A 315 -3.05 -23.14 12.80
N ILE A 316 -1.78 -23.34 12.46
CA ILE A 316 -0.69 -23.77 13.35
C ILE A 316 0.33 -22.64 13.48
N GLY A 317 0.78 -22.40 14.71
CA GLY A 317 1.61 -21.24 15.03
C GLY A 317 0.78 -19.96 15.14
N GLY A 318 1.29 -18.98 15.89
CA GLY A 318 0.65 -17.67 16.02
C GLY A 318 1.01 -16.70 14.90
N ALA A 319 1.97 -17.05 14.03
CA ALA A 319 2.44 -16.19 12.96
C ALA A 319 1.85 -16.57 11.60
N ILE A 320 1.43 -15.57 10.83
CA ILE A 320 0.95 -15.75 9.45
C ILE A 320 1.92 -15.17 8.41
N GLY A 321 3.00 -14.52 8.86
CA GLY A 321 4.06 -14.00 8.04
C GLY A 321 5.38 -14.03 8.81
N VAL A 322 6.48 -14.11 8.07
CA VAL A 322 7.85 -13.95 8.57
C VAL A 322 8.78 -13.57 7.42
N SER A 323 9.80 -12.78 7.72
CA SER A 323 11.08 -12.90 7.03
C SER A 323 12.22 -13.26 7.99
N MET A 324 13.16 -14.04 7.48
CA MET A 324 14.26 -14.69 8.21
C MET A 324 15.38 -13.71 8.58
N GLY A 325 15.07 -12.41 8.55
CA GLY A 325 15.96 -11.31 8.89
C GLY A 325 15.39 -9.97 8.40
N LEU A 326 15.98 -8.89 8.89
CA LEU A 326 15.77 -7.54 8.35
C LEU A 326 16.80 -7.27 7.26
N GLY A 327 16.37 -6.65 6.16
CA GLY A 327 17.30 -6.17 5.12
C GLY A 327 18.03 -7.28 4.37
N ILE A 328 17.33 -8.37 4.05
CA ILE A 328 17.92 -9.56 3.41
C ILE A 328 17.94 -9.50 1.88
N VAL A 329 17.25 -8.54 1.25
CA VAL A 329 17.27 -8.33 -0.20
C VAL A 329 18.71 -8.13 -0.69
N CYS A 330 19.02 -8.66 -1.88
CA CYS A 330 20.36 -8.73 -2.46
C CYS A 330 21.40 -9.53 -1.66
N GLY A 331 21.03 -10.14 -0.53
CA GLY A 331 21.92 -10.92 0.32
C GLY A 331 21.97 -12.42 0.00
N ASN A 332 22.67 -13.17 0.85
CA ASN A 332 22.78 -14.64 0.73
C ASN A 332 21.49 -15.38 1.10
N ASN A 333 20.64 -14.78 1.94
CA ASN A 333 19.36 -15.33 2.37
C ASN A 333 18.16 -14.56 1.77
N LYS A 334 18.35 -13.92 0.61
CA LYS A 334 17.35 -13.06 -0.05
C LYS A 334 16.02 -13.74 -0.40
N GLY A 335 15.95 -15.06 -0.33
CA GLY A 335 14.73 -15.84 -0.46
C GLY A 335 13.96 -16.07 0.85
N GLY A 336 14.50 -15.68 2.00
CA GLY A 336 13.97 -16.05 3.32
C GLY A 336 12.75 -15.25 3.76
N GLY A 337 11.68 -15.17 2.97
CA GLY A 337 10.40 -14.57 3.37
C GLY A 337 9.23 -15.51 3.10
N CYS A 338 8.18 -15.44 3.92
CA CYS A 338 6.94 -16.17 3.73
C CYS A 338 5.73 -15.40 4.25
N SER A 339 4.66 -15.38 3.46
CA SER A 339 3.34 -14.90 3.83
C SER A 339 2.34 -16.03 3.66
N ALA A 340 1.50 -16.24 4.66
CA ALA A 340 0.40 -17.17 4.63
C ALA A 340 -0.95 -16.45 4.75
N GLY A 341 -1.91 -16.91 3.97
CA GLY A 341 -3.29 -16.43 4.00
C GLY A 341 -4.26 -17.58 4.02
N ASN A 342 -5.55 -17.26 4.10
CA ASN A 342 -6.64 -18.24 4.05
C ASN A 342 -7.77 -17.70 3.19
N GLY A 343 -8.45 -18.60 2.50
CA GLY A 343 -9.62 -18.27 1.69
C GLY A 343 -9.91 -19.38 0.69
N ASN A 344 -11.09 -19.31 0.06
CA ASN A 344 -11.43 -20.19 -1.04
C ASN A 344 -11.28 -19.41 -2.34
N GLY A 345 -10.32 -19.76 -3.20
CA GLY A 345 -10.05 -19.07 -4.45
C GLY A 345 -9.18 -17.82 -4.33
N ASP A 346 -9.31 -17.05 -3.25
CA ASP A 346 -8.65 -15.75 -3.02
C ASP A 346 -8.52 -15.49 -1.52
N TYR A 347 -7.38 -14.92 -1.09
CA TYR A 347 -7.03 -14.61 0.30
C TYR A 347 -7.28 -13.12 0.65
N GLY A 348 -7.66 -12.30 -0.33
CA GLY A 348 -8.15 -10.94 -0.13
C GLY A 348 -7.07 -9.90 0.17
N ASP A 349 -7.54 -8.71 0.55
CA ASP A 349 -6.71 -7.54 0.87
C ASP A 349 -5.85 -7.74 2.12
N TYR A 350 -6.32 -8.55 3.06
CA TYR A 350 -5.59 -8.88 4.26
C TYR A 350 -4.25 -9.54 3.91
N PHE A 351 -4.26 -10.49 2.97
CA PHE A 351 -3.03 -11.14 2.49
C PHE A 351 -2.10 -10.18 1.73
N VAL A 352 -2.65 -9.19 1.00
CA VAL A 352 -1.84 -8.10 0.39
C VAL A 352 -1.09 -7.31 1.47
N GLY A 353 -1.75 -7.00 2.59
CA GLY A 353 -1.12 -6.34 3.74
C GLY A 353 0.02 -7.19 4.35
N VAL A 354 -0.21 -8.48 4.55
CA VAL A 354 0.81 -9.41 5.06
C VAL A 354 2.02 -9.47 4.13
N ILE A 355 1.80 -9.67 2.81
CA ILE A 355 2.91 -9.65 1.85
C ILE A 355 3.66 -8.32 1.93
N GLY A 356 2.94 -7.20 2.02
CA GLY A 356 3.55 -5.88 2.12
C GLY A 356 4.41 -5.72 3.37
N GLN A 357 3.96 -6.23 4.51
CA GLN A 357 4.69 -6.23 5.78
C GLN A 357 5.97 -7.07 5.67
N GLU A 358 5.83 -8.32 5.25
CA GLU A 358 6.96 -9.25 5.22
C GLU A 358 8.02 -8.85 4.19
N VAL A 359 7.60 -8.36 3.02
CA VAL A 359 8.54 -7.76 2.04
C VAL A 359 9.15 -6.48 2.59
N GLY A 360 8.40 -5.66 3.33
CA GLY A 360 8.91 -4.47 4.01
C GLY A 360 10.07 -4.81 4.95
N HIS A 361 9.96 -5.89 5.71
CA HIS A 361 11.07 -6.33 6.54
C HIS A 361 12.24 -6.92 5.73
N GLN A 362 11.98 -7.62 4.61
CA GLN A 362 13.06 -7.99 3.68
C GLN A 362 13.83 -6.75 3.20
N LEU A 363 13.16 -5.59 3.14
CA LEU A 363 13.71 -4.26 2.85
C LEU A 363 14.15 -3.46 4.10
N ASN A 364 14.35 -4.13 5.22
CA ASN A 364 14.87 -3.57 6.48
C ASN A 364 13.91 -2.70 7.30
N GLY A 365 12.59 -2.80 7.06
CA GLY A 365 11.62 -2.16 7.95
C GLY A 365 11.57 -2.81 9.32
N GLY A 366 11.51 -2.00 10.36
CA GLY A 366 11.10 -2.46 11.67
C GLY A 366 9.59 -2.39 11.85
N HIS A 367 9.09 -3.00 12.92
CA HIS A 367 7.70 -2.83 13.30
C HIS A 367 7.38 -1.43 13.77
N THR A 368 6.22 -0.91 13.37
CA THR A 368 5.75 0.43 13.77
C THR A 368 5.01 0.45 15.09
N TRP A 369 4.52 -0.68 15.57
CA TRP A 369 3.71 -0.77 16.79
C TRP A 369 4.55 -0.63 18.07
N ASN A 370 3.97 0.02 19.09
CA ASN A 370 4.64 0.20 20.39
C ASN A 370 4.36 -0.92 21.38
N ARG A 371 3.16 -1.51 21.41
CA ARG A 371 2.83 -2.60 22.33
C ARG A 371 1.82 -3.60 21.77
N CYS A 372 2.10 -4.88 22.04
CA CYS A 372 1.20 -5.98 21.71
C CYS A 372 1.10 -7.01 22.84
N GLY A 373 0.42 -6.68 23.95
CA GLY A 373 0.29 -7.58 25.09
C GLY A 373 1.61 -7.92 25.81
N GLY A 374 2.66 -7.13 25.63
CA GLY A 374 4.02 -7.41 26.13
C GLY A 374 4.73 -8.56 25.42
N GLY A 375 4.25 -8.95 24.24
CA GLY A 375 4.84 -10.01 23.42
C GLY A 375 6.20 -9.62 22.82
N ALA A 376 6.98 -10.63 22.43
CA ALA A 376 8.20 -10.41 21.65
C ALA A 376 7.85 -9.87 20.25
N GLY A 377 8.74 -9.06 19.68
CA GLY A 377 8.60 -8.54 18.30
C GLY A 377 8.74 -7.04 18.19
N ARG A 378 8.55 -6.28 19.28
CA ARG A 378 8.68 -4.82 19.25
C ARG A 378 10.06 -4.40 18.75
N HIS A 379 10.10 -3.47 17.80
CA HIS A 379 11.36 -2.90 17.31
C HIS A 379 11.51 -1.45 17.82
N GLY A 380 12.36 -1.25 18.83
CA GLY A 380 12.42 0.01 19.57
C GLY A 380 12.83 1.25 18.76
N ASN A 381 13.54 1.06 17.64
CA ASN A 381 13.96 2.14 16.76
C ASN A 381 12.89 2.55 15.73
N SER A 382 11.81 1.78 15.62
CA SER A 382 10.75 2.03 14.65
C SER A 382 9.35 2.04 15.26
N ALA A 383 9.21 1.95 16.59
CA ALA A 383 7.93 1.85 17.29
C ALA A 383 7.14 3.19 17.33
N PHE A 384 6.85 3.75 16.15
CA PHE A 384 6.26 5.07 15.92
C PHE A 384 4.76 5.18 16.23
N GLU A 385 4.06 4.06 16.42
CA GLU A 385 2.61 4.03 16.57
C GLU A 385 2.16 3.48 17.94
N PRO A 386 1.18 4.09 18.62
CA PRO A 386 0.67 3.59 19.89
C PRO A 386 -0.02 2.23 19.73
N GLY A 387 0.05 1.40 20.78
CA GLY A 387 -0.59 0.08 20.82
C GLY A 387 -0.15 -0.79 19.64
N SER A 388 -1.11 -1.44 18.98
CA SER A 388 -0.89 -2.30 17.81
C SER A 388 -0.56 -1.56 16.51
N GLY A 389 -0.64 -0.22 16.53
CA GLY A 389 -0.54 0.61 15.34
C GLY A 389 -1.69 0.42 14.35
N SER A 390 -1.52 1.05 13.20
CA SER A 390 -2.52 1.18 12.14
C SER A 390 -1.96 1.01 10.72
N THR A 391 -0.65 1.08 10.50
CA THR A 391 -0.04 0.95 9.16
C THR A 391 0.42 -0.47 8.83
N ILE A 392 0.89 -0.71 7.60
CA ILE A 392 1.28 -2.04 7.12
C ILE A 392 2.38 -2.69 7.97
N MET A 393 3.33 -1.93 8.51
CA MET A 393 4.42 -2.47 9.34
C MET A 393 4.02 -2.64 10.82
N SER A 394 2.73 -2.54 11.13
CA SER A 394 2.18 -2.64 12.48
C SER A 394 1.50 -4.00 12.70
N TYR A 395 1.05 -4.30 13.93
CA TYR A 395 0.22 -5.48 14.23
C TYR A 395 -1.27 -5.11 14.29
N ALA A 396 -1.72 -4.21 13.41
CA ALA A 396 -3.06 -3.66 13.45
C ALA A 396 -4.13 -4.77 13.52
N GLY A 397 -4.91 -4.78 14.60
CA GLY A 397 -5.96 -5.77 14.85
C GLY A 397 -5.55 -7.00 15.66
N ALA A 398 -4.27 -7.22 15.92
CA ALA A 398 -3.79 -8.49 16.46
C ALA A 398 -3.45 -8.51 17.96
N CYS A 399 -3.47 -7.37 18.63
CA CYS A 399 -2.93 -7.19 19.97
C CYS A 399 -3.97 -7.17 21.09
N GLY A 400 -5.19 -7.67 20.83
CA GLY A 400 -6.25 -7.73 21.82
C GLY A 400 -6.62 -6.36 22.38
N SER A 401 -6.35 -6.13 23.67
CA SER A 401 -6.67 -4.87 24.34
C SER A 401 -5.81 -3.69 23.90
N ASP A 402 -4.65 -3.94 23.30
CA ASP A 402 -3.79 -2.89 22.74
C ASP A 402 -4.16 -2.56 21.27
N ASN A 403 -5.29 -3.10 20.76
CA ASN A 403 -5.73 -2.82 19.40
C ASN A 403 -6.27 -1.39 19.23
N VAL A 404 -5.65 -0.65 18.32
CA VAL A 404 -6.11 0.68 17.90
C VAL A 404 -7.19 0.62 16.81
N GLN A 405 -7.09 -0.41 15.95
CA GLN A 405 -8.09 -0.75 14.95
C GLN A 405 -8.06 -2.25 14.61
N GLY A 406 -8.94 -2.68 13.70
CA GLY A 406 -9.15 -4.10 13.36
C GLY A 406 -8.31 -4.65 12.19
N GLY A 407 -7.47 -3.83 11.56
CA GLY A 407 -6.62 -4.23 10.45
C GLY A 407 -5.82 -3.03 9.94
N ALA A 408 -4.73 -3.27 9.20
CA ALA A 408 -3.88 -2.19 8.71
C ALA A 408 -4.59 -1.34 7.65
N ASP A 409 -4.34 -0.05 7.66
CA ASP A 409 -4.55 0.82 6.50
C ASP A 409 -3.44 0.54 5.48
N LEU A 410 -3.78 0.49 4.19
CA LEU A 410 -2.85 0.05 3.14
C LEU A 410 -1.89 1.17 2.71
N TYR A 411 -1.12 1.68 3.66
CA TYR A 411 0.01 2.58 3.46
C TYR A 411 1.11 2.34 4.50
N PHE A 412 2.31 2.79 4.17
CA PHE A 412 3.45 2.74 5.09
C PHE A 412 3.57 4.02 5.92
N HIS A 413 3.85 3.85 7.21
CA HIS A 413 4.28 4.95 8.07
C HIS A 413 5.52 5.63 7.46
N SER A 414 5.61 6.96 7.54
CA SER A 414 6.73 7.73 7.00
C SER A 414 8.10 7.32 7.57
N GLY A 415 8.12 6.79 8.80
CA GLY A 415 9.32 6.16 9.36
C GLY A 415 9.74 4.89 8.61
N SER A 416 8.80 4.01 8.26
CA SER A 416 9.09 2.82 7.43
C SER A 416 9.51 3.19 6.01
N VAL A 417 8.88 4.23 5.43
CA VAL A 417 9.28 4.81 4.14
C VAL A 417 10.75 5.23 4.17
N GLU A 418 11.17 5.92 5.22
CA GLU A 418 12.56 6.33 5.43
C GLU A 418 13.50 5.14 5.60
N GLU A 419 13.12 4.11 6.36
CA GLU A 419 13.91 2.87 6.54
C GLU A 419 14.15 2.16 5.21
N PHE A 420 13.11 1.98 4.38
CA PHE A 420 13.24 1.34 3.07
C PHE A 420 14.14 2.17 2.15
N TYR A 421 13.92 3.50 2.09
CA TYR A 421 14.73 4.40 1.28
C TYR A 421 16.21 4.32 1.63
N LYS A 422 16.54 4.38 2.94
CA LYS A 422 17.91 4.21 3.41
C LYS A 422 18.49 2.86 3.02
N PHE A 423 17.71 1.79 3.13
CA PHE A 423 18.18 0.44 2.83
C PHE A 423 18.55 0.23 1.35
N TYR A 424 17.70 0.65 0.40
CA TYR A 424 18.01 0.47 -1.02
C TYR A 424 18.97 1.51 -1.60
N THR A 425 19.20 2.62 -0.88
CA THR A 425 20.11 3.69 -1.32
C THR A 425 21.51 3.51 -0.75
N PHE A 426 21.61 3.12 0.53
CA PHE A 426 22.88 3.06 1.27
C PHE A 426 23.22 1.67 1.83
N GLY A 427 22.24 0.76 1.88
CA GLY A 427 22.38 -0.59 2.40
C GLY A 427 22.59 -1.66 1.33
N THR A 428 22.45 -2.93 1.73
CA THR A 428 22.63 -4.08 0.82
C THR A 428 21.60 -4.11 -0.31
N GLY A 429 20.41 -3.52 -0.13
CA GLY A 429 19.40 -3.36 -1.18
C GLY A 429 19.91 -2.57 -2.39
N GLY A 430 20.92 -1.71 -2.20
CA GLY A 430 21.56 -0.99 -3.30
C GLY A 430 22.39 -1.87 -4.24
N ASN A 431 22.78 -3.08 -3.82
CA ASN A 431 23.74 -3.93 -4.54
C ASN A 431 23.14 -4.70 -5.74
N CYS A 432 21.82 -4.72 -5.86
CA CYS A 432 21.12 -5.41 -6.94
C CYS A 432 19.86 -4.64 -7.36
N GLY A 433 19.05 -5.22 -8.26
CA GLY A 433 17.95 -4.51 -8.90
C GLY A 433 18.41 -3.46 -9.91
N SER A 434 17.48 -2.98 -10.72
CA SER A 434 17.69 -1.90 -11.68
C SER A 434 16.93 -0.65 -11.27
N SER A 435 17.15 0.45 -11.97
CA SER A 435 16.43 1.70 -11.77
C SER A 435 15.84 2.18 -13.10
N VAL A 436 14.59 2.63 -13.05
CA VAL A 436 13.90 3.27 -14.17
C VAL A 436 13.66 4.73 -13.83
N THR A 437 14.17 5.63 -14.66
CA THR A 437 13.90 7.07 -14.54
C THR A 437 12.47 7.34 -15.02
N THR A 438 11.61 7.82 -14.14
CA THR A 438 10.18 8.01 -14.44
C THR A 438 9.91 9.36 -15.11
N GLY A 439 10.77 10.35 -14.83
CA GLY A 439 10.56 11.76 -15.21
C GLY A 439 9.62 12.53 -14.28
N ASN A 440 9.17 11.89 -13.21
CA ASN A 440 8.45 12.49 -12.08
C ASN A 440 9.44 13.06 -11.07
N PHE A 441 9.07 14.06 -10.28
CA PHE A 441 9.90 14.68 -9.25
C PHE A 441 9.17 14.63 -7.90
N PRO A 442 9.89 14.36 -6.79
CA PRO A 442 9.25 14.24 -5.49
C PRO A 442 8.67 15.59 -5.00
N PRO A 443 7.56 15.55 -4.22
CA PRO A 443 7.03 16.75 -3.58
C PRO A 443 8.04 17.39 -2.61
N GLU A 444 8.03 18.71 -2.52
CA GLU A 444 8.82 19.47 -1.55
C GLU A 444 7.94 19.97 -0.41
N VAL A 445 8.20 19.50 0.82
CA VAL A 445 7.40 19.85 2.01
C VAL A 445 7.95 21.08 2.73
N THR A 446 7.07 22.05 2.99
CA THR A 446 7.36 23.26 3.76
C THR A 446 6.49 23.33 5.01
N LEU A 447 7.14 23.61 6.15
CA LEU A 447 6.49 23.76 7.45
C LEU A 447 6.69 25.19 7.99
N PRO A 448 5.64 25.85 8.51
CA PRO A 448 5.69 27.23 9.01
C PRO A 448 6.07 27.31 10.50
N TYR A 449 7.00 26.47 10.95
CA TYR A 449 7.39 26.38 12.36
C TYR A 449 8.81 26.87 12.59
N GLU A 450 9.01 27.54 13.72
CA GLU A 450 10.33 27.87 14.24
C GLU A 450 10.86 26.70 15.09
N ASP A 451 12.17 26.54 15.20
CA ASP A 451 12.74 25.50 16.05
C ASP A 451 12.54 25.83 17.54
N ASN A 452 12.39 24.79 18.37
CA ASN A 452 12.33 24.88 19.84
C ASN A 452 11.13 25.64 20.43
N PHE A 453 10.00 25.72 19.72
CA PHE A 453 8.75 26.19 20.34
C PHE A 453 8.20 25.15 21.34
N PHE A 454 7.31 25.61 22.22
CA PHE A 454 6.64 24.76 23.18
C PHE A 454 5.13 25.01 23.20
N ILE A 455 4.38 23.96 23.54
CA ILE A 455 2.94 24.01 23.79
C ILE A 455 2.65 23.70 25.25
N PRO A 456 1.53 24.16 25.82
CA PRO A 456 1.12 23.75 27.16
C PRO A 456 0.72 22.26 27.17
N ILE A 457 0.98 21.55 28.27
CA ILE A 457 0.53 20.15 28.46
C ILE A 457 -1.00 20.06 28.43
N LEU A 458 -1.57 18.86 28.23
CA LEU A 458 -3.02 18.60 28.28
C LEU A 458 -3.86 19.56 27.40
N THR A 459 -3.28 20.03 26.30
CA THR A 459 -3.89 21.03 25.42
C THR A 459 -4.04 20.47 24.02
N PRO A 460 -5.27 20.36 23.48
CA PRO A 460 -5.46 20.04 22.07
C PRO A 460 -4.77 21.06 21.18
N PHE A 461 -4.14 20.59 20.10
CA PHE A 461 -3.44 21.44 19.15
C PHE A 461 -3.72 21.02 17.71
N GLU A 462 -3.47 21.94 16.80
CA GLU A 462 -3.52 21.71 15.35
C GLU A 462 -2.13 21.96 14.78
N VAL A 463 -1.70 21.09 13.88
CA VAL A 463 -0.56 21.34 13.00
C VAL A 463 -1.02 21.55 11.57
N ASN A 464 -0.24 22.29 10.81
CA ASN A 464 -0.48 22.60 9.41
C ASN A 464 0.86 22.74 8.68
N GLY A 465 0.86 22.45 7.40
CA GLY A 465 2.01 22.54 6.52
C GLY A 465 1.58 22.76 5.09
N SER A 466 2.51 22.57 4.16
CA SER A 466 2.23 22.62 2.73
C SER A 466 3.27 21.81 1.98
N ALA A 467 2.98 21.46 0.73
CA ALA A 467 3.98 20.94 -0.18
C ALA A 467 3.71 21.43 -1.60
N THR A 468 4.77 21.55 -2.39
CA THR A 468 4.69 21.83 -3.82
C THR A 468 5.20 20.63 -4.60
N ASP A 469 4.54 20.35 -5.72
CA ASP A 469 4.93 19.30 -6.65
C ASP A 469 5.48 19.92 -7.94
N PRO A 470 6.71 19.59 -8.37
CA PRO A 470 7.28 20.17 -9.59
C PRO A 470 6.52 19.78 -10.88
N ASP A 471 5.83 18.63 -10.88
CA ASP A 471 5.04 18.14 -12.01
C ASP A 471 3.58 18.62 -11.99
N GLY A 472 3.16 19.21 -10.87
CA GLY A 472 1.80 19.70 -10.66
C GLY A 472 0.80 18.60 -10.32
N ASP A 473 1.28 17.46 -9.81
CA ASP A 473 0.43 16.35 -9.38
C ASP A 473 -0.36 16.67 -8.11
N VAL A 474 -1.49 15.98 -7.94
CA VAL A 474 -2.36 16.19 -6.78
C VAL A 474 -1.83 15.42 -5.58
N LEU A 475 -1.44 16.17 -4.55
CA LEU A 475 -0.80 15.62 -3.37
C LEU A 475 -1.81 15.08 -2.36
N SER A 476 -1.41 14.00 -1.69
CA SER A 476 -2.02 13.52 -0.45
C SER A 476 -1.07 13.67 0.73
N TYR A 477 -1.60 14.00 1.90
CA TYR A 477 -0.86 14.35 3.09
C TYR A 477 -1.18 13.40 4.25
N VAL A 478 -0.18 13.16 5.10
CA VAL A 478 -0.34 12.47 6.38
C VAL A 478 0.56 13.16 7.41
N TRP A 479 -0.01 13.47 8.56
CA TRP A 479 0.72 13.94 9.74
C TRP A 479 0.90 12.78 10.70
N GLU A 480 2.13 12.50 11.12
CA GLU A 480 2.48 11.32 11.90
C GLU A 480 3.43 11.66 13.05
N GLU A 481 3.35 10.97 14.18
CA GLU A 481 4.39 11.04 15.21
C GLU A 481 5.54 10.12 14.81
N VAL A 482 6.78 10.57 15.01
CA VAL A 482 7.98 9.77 14.71
C VAL A 482 8.84 9.51 15.94
N ASP A 483 8.31 9.81 17.12
CA ASP A 483 8.89 9.39 18.40
C ASP A 483 8.61 7.89 18.64
N THR A 484 9.57 7.16 19.21
CA THR A 484 9.42 5.71 19.45
C THR A 484 9.31 5.35 20.93
N GLY A 485 10.15 5.98 21.76
CA GLY A 485 10.20 5.84 23.21
C GLY A 485 10.27 4.39 23.74
N PRO A 486 9.99 4.18 25.03
CA PRO A 486 9.84 2.84 25.61
C PRO A 486 8.49 2.19 25.21
N GLU A 487 8.37 0.89 25.49
CA GLU A 487 7.08 0.17 25.39
C GLU A 487 6.13 0.60 26.52
N VAL A 488 4.90 0.97 26.16
CA VAL A 488 3.87 1.42 27.13
C VAL A 488 2.48 0.84 26.82
N PRO A 489 1.62 0.58 27.83
CA PRO A 489 0.21 0.27 27.62
C PRO A 489 -0.49 1.28 26.69
N LEU A 490 -1.40 0.81 25.82
CA LEU A 490 -2.25 1.72 25.04
C LEU A 490 -3.02 2.67 25.98
N GLY A 491 -3.00 3.96 25.69
CA GLY A 491 -3.62 5.00 26.52
C GLY A 491 -2.76 5.50 27.69
N THR A 492 -1.47 5.14 27.72
CA THR A 492 -0.51 5.68 28.69
C THR A 492 0.71 6.24 27.96
N GLU A 493 1.50 7.04 28.66
CA GLU A 493 2.75 7.58 28.12
C GLU A 493 3.92 7.45 29.10
N SER A 494 5.13 7.29 28.55
CA SER A 494 6.39 7.30 29.29
C SER A 494 7.52 7.81 28.39
N ALA A 495 8.31 8.76 28.88
CA ALA A 495 9.30 9.49 28.09
C ALA A 495 8.68 9.99 26.77
N ASN A 496 9.29 9.66 25.63
CA ASN A 496 8.80 10.05 24.31
C ASN A 496 8.15 8.85 23.58
N SER A 497 7.37 8.02 24.28
CA SER A 497 6.60 6.94 23.62
C SER A 497 5.56 7.54 22.67
N ALA A 498 5.34 6.92 21.51
CA ALA A 498 4.30 7.33 20.57
C ALA A 498 2.92 7.41 21.25
N ILE A 499 2.25 8.57 21.14
CA ILE A 499 0.95 8.86 21.77
C ILE A 499 -0.15 9.22 20.77
N PHE A 500 0.19 9.44 19.50
CA PHE A 500 -0.76 9.78 18.44
C PHE A 500 -0.74 8.76 17.31
N ARG A 501 -1.85 8.03 17.16
CA ARG A 501 -2.11 7.16 16.01
C ARG A 501 -2.00 7.94 14.70
N THR A 502 -1.51 7.34 13.62
CA THR A 502 -1.57 7.95 12.29
C THR A 502 -2.93 7.78 11.59
N TYR A 503 -3.30 8.74 10.73
CA TYR A 503 -4.49 8.72 9.90
C TYR A 503 -4.21 9.34 8.53
N PRO A 504 -4.69 8.74 7.44
CA PRO A 504 -4.60 9.38 6.15
C PRO A 504 -5.44 10.68 6.15
N SER A 505 -4.84 11.79 5.73
CA SER A 505 -5.50 13.12 5.73
C SER A 505 -5.99 13.53 4.34
N GLY A 506 -5.70 12.74 3.31
CA GLY A 506 -6.05 13.04 1.93
C GLY A 506 -5.49 14.39 1.50
N ALA A 507 -6.34 15.30 1.01
CA ALA A 507 -5.92 16.64 0.59
C ALA A 507 -5.74 17.63 1.76
N ALA A 508 -6.09 17.25 3.00
CA ALA A 508 -5.96 18.16 4.15
C ALA A 508 -4.50 18.30 4.58
N THR A 509 -4.00 19.53 4.57
CA THR A 509 -2.63 19.86 5.00
C THR A 509 -2.49 20.02 6.51
N ASN A 510 -3.62 20.08 7.22
CA ASN A 510 -3.70 20.26 8.66
C ASN A 510 -4.26 19.02 9.37
N ARG A 511 -3.89 18.86 10.64
CA ARG A 511 -4.39 17.78 11.51
C ARG A 511 -4.53 18.26 12.94
N TYR A 512 -5.63 17.87 13.58
CA TYR A 512 -5.90 18.10 15.00
C TYR A 512 -5.42 16.91 15.84
N PHE A 513 -4.90 17.20 17.02
CA PHE A 513 -4.42 16.22 18.00
C PHE A 513 -5.09 16.47 19.37
N PRO A 514 -5.93 15.55 19.87
CA PRO A 514 -6.52 14.39 19.17
C PRO A 514 -7.40 14.81 17.99
N ARG A 515 -7.92 13.85 17.21
CA ARG A 515 -8.84 14.13 16.11
C ARG A 515 -9.98 15.07 16.53
N LEU A 516 -10.36 15.99 15.66
CA LEU A 516 -11.33 17.05 15.95
C LEU A 516 -12.67 16.50 16.47
N SER A 517 -13.13 15.36 15.97
CA SER A 517 -14.36 14.73 16.45
C SER A 517 -14.27 14.27 17.91
N THR A 518 -13.09 13.87 18.39
CA THR A 518 -12.87 13.56 19.81
C THR A 518 -12.93 14.84 20.65
N ILE A 519 -12.28 15.90 20.19
CA ILE A 519 -12.28 17.22 20.86
C ILE A 519 -13.71 17.77 20.98
N LEU A 520 -14.45 17.83 19.88
CA LEU A 520 -15.80 18.42 19.83
C LEU A 520 -16.82 17.65 20.68
N ASN A 521 -16.65 16.33 20.82
CA ASN A 521 -17.51 15.49 21.66
C ASN A 521 -17.04 15.44 23.13
N ASN A 522 -15.97 16.17 23.49
CA ASN A 522 -15.33 16.09 24.80
C ASN A 522 -15.02 14.62 25.19
N GLY A 523 -14.59 13.83 24.20
CA GLY A 523 -14.33 12.41 24.33
C GLY A 523 -12.89 12.12 24.70
N VAL A 524 -12.63 10.87 25.07
CA VAL A 524 -11.28 10.34 25.27
C VAL A 524 -11.03 9.25 24.23
N TYR A 525 -9.86 9.28 23.60
CA TYR A 525 -9.42 8.23 22.67
C TYR A 525 -8.03 7.76 23.08
N ASN A 526 -7.92 6.50 23.51
CA ASN A 526 -6.69 5.95 24.07
C ASN A 526 -5.52 5.82 23.08
N ALA A 527 -5.76 5.95 21.78
CA ALA A 527 -4.70 5.98 20.78
C ALA A 527 -4.30 7.40 20.32
N GLU A 528 -4.90 8.44 20.90
CA GLU A 528 -4.49 9.84 20.75
C GLU A 528 -4.62 10.53 22.11
N ILE A 529 -3.56 10.46 22.92
CA ILE A 529 -3.53 11.10 24.25
C ILE A 529 -2.71 12.38 24.21
N LEU A 530 -3.10 13.35 25.05
CA LEU A 530 -2.35 14.60 25.17
C LEU A 530 -1.20 14.44 26.17
N PRO A 531 -0.02 15.05 25.94
CA PRO A 531 1.07 15.03 26.91
C PRO A 531 0.64 15.53 28.29
N GLU A 532 0.89 14.75 29.34
CA GLU A 532 0.56 15.02 30.74
C GLU A 532 1.74 15.66 31.51
N TYR A 533 2.96 15.56 30.97
CA TYR A 533 4.18 16.10 31.55
C TYR A 533 5.10 16.72 30.49
N THR A 534 6.22 17.29 30.96
CA THR A 534 7.22 17.87 30.05
C THR A 534 7.87 16.77 29.19
N ARG A 535 7.64 16.80 27.89
CA ARG A 535 8.24 15.87 26.93
C ARG A 535 8.45 16.51 25.57
N ASP A 536 9.36 15.95 24.80
CA ASP A 536 9.51 16.32 23.40
C ASP A 536 8.47 15.54 22.57
N VAL A 537 8.01 16.18 21.50
CA VAL A 537 7.10 15.60 20.51
C VAL A 537 7.65 15.94 19.13
N THR A 538 7.86 14.93 18.30
CA THR A 538 8.31 15.05 16.92
C THR A 538 7.21 14.56 15.99
N LEU A 539 6.67 15.49 15.20
CA LEU A 539 5.70 15.17 14.17
C LEU A 539 6.34 15.33 12.79
N ARG A 540 5.89 14.51 11.84
CA ARG A 540 6.31 14.53 10.45
C ARG A 540 5.10 14.76 9.56
N LEU A 541 5.23 15.69 8.62
CA LEU A 541 4.34 15.77 7.47
C LEU A 541 4.99 15.03 6.31
N ILE A 542 4.30 14.04 5.76
CA ILE A 542 4.65 13.39 4.51
C ILE A 542 3.62 13.74 3.43
N ALA A 543 4.09 14.14 2.26
CA ALA A 543 3.32 14.38 1.05
C ALA A 543 3.66 13.32 -0.01
N ARG A 544 2.65 12.81 -0.70
CA ARG A 544 2.77 11.83 -1.80
C ARG A 544 2.09 12.40 -3.04
N ASP A 545 2.72 12.30 -4.20
CA ASP A 545 2.13 12.72 -5.48
C ASP A 545 1.14 11.71 -6.08
N ASN A 546 1.14 10.48 -5.55
CA ASN A 546 0.29 9.36 -5.96
C ASN A 546 0.48 8.91 -7.41
N LEU A 547 1.58 9.27 -8.08
CA LEU A 547 1.79 8.91 -9.48
C LEU A 547 2.00 7.39 -9.63
N PRO A 548 1.18 6.68 -10.45
CA PRO A 548 1.39 5.25 -10.68
C PRO A 548 2.63 5.03 -11.56
N GLY A 549 3.46 4.03 -11.23
CA GLY A 549 4.71 3.80 -11.94
C GLY A 549 5.94 4.44 -11.30
N GLY A 550 5.82 5.04 -10.12
CA GLY A 550 6.94 5.63 -9.37
C GLY A 550 6.56 6.97 -8.78
N GLY A 551 5.77 6.91 -7.72
CA GLY A 551 5.27 8.06 -6.99
C GLY A 551 6.32 8.65 -6.05
N GLY A 552 6.52 9.95 -6.15
CA GLY A 552 7.39 10.72 -5.28
C GLY A 552 6.78 10.94 -3.91
N VAL A 553 7.65 10.92 -2.90
CA VAL A 553 7.32 11.29 -1.53
C VAL A 553 8.29 12.35 -1.03
N GLY A 554 7.76 13.34 -0.34
CA GLY A 554 8.52 14.34 0.39
C GLY A 554 8.07 14.40 1.84
N TRP A 555 8.99 14.64 2.76
CA TRP A 555 8.63 14.79 4.17
C TRP A 555 9.47 15.84 4.89
N LYS A 556 8.91 16.39 5.97
CA LYS A 556 9.63 17.29 6.88
C LYS A 556 9.13 17.10 8.31
N ASP A 557 10.05 17.25 9.25
CA ASP A 557 9.81 17.08 10.68
C ASP A 557 9.63 18.43 11.34
N VAL A 558 8.76 18.46 12.35
CA VAL A 558 8.63 19.54 13.33
C VAL A 558 8.75 18.93 14.72
N ALA A 559 9.72 19.42 15.49
CA ALA A 559 9.91 19.04 16.87
C ALA A 559 9.55 20.20 17.78
N PHE A 560 8.81 19.92 18.85
CA PHE A 560 8.43 20.89 19.87
C PHE A 560 8.36 20.24 21.24
N LYS A 561 8.24 21.07 22.28
CA LYS A 561 8.15 20.60 23.66
C LYS A 561 6.75 20.81 24.23
N ALA A 562 6.12 19.77 24.77
CA ALA A 562 5.02 19.97 25.71
C ALA A 562 5.62 20.43 27.05
N TRP A 563 5.24 21.60 27.56
CA TRP A 563 5.86 22.21 28.74
C TRP A 563 4.96 22.14 29.98
N GLY A 564 5.38 21.35 30.97
CA GLY A 564 4.60 21.09 32.18
C GLY A 564 4.33 22.34 33.04
N GLU A 565 5.24 23.30 33.09
CA GLU A 565 5.02 24.51 33.91
C GLU A 565 4.01 25.48 33.30
N ALA A 566 3.65 25.33 32.01
CA ALA A 566 2.60 26.13 31.39
C ALA A 566 1.19 25.70 31.82
N GLY A 567 1.02 24.46 32.30
CA GLY A 567 -0.30 23.86 32.60
C GLY A 567 -1.16 23.67 31.34
N PRO A 568 -2.45 23.29 31.47
CA PRO A 568 -3.38 23.20 30.34
C PRO A 568 -3.92 24.55 29.88
N PHE A 569 -4.12 24.70 28.57
CA PHE A 569 -5.00 25.72 28.02
C PHE A 569 -6.45 25.35 28.31
N LEU A 570 -7.15 26.16 29.10
CA LEU A 570 -8.52 25.92 29.51
C LEU A 570 -9.45 27.05 29.07
N VAL A 571 -10.53 26.66 28.40
CA VAL A 571 -11.68 27.55 28.20
C VAL A 571 -12.49 27.59 29.50
N ILE A 572 -12.31 28.66 30.28
CA ILE A 572 -13.01 28.86 31.56
C ILE A 572 -14.40 29.49 31.41
N ALA A 573 -14.69 30.12 30.27
CA ALA A 573 -16.02 30.61 29.90
C ALA A 573 -16.12 30.91 28.38
N PRO A 574 -17.24 30.59 27.71
CA PRO A 574 -18.34 29.77 28.22
C PRO A 574 -17.94 28.28 28.26
N ASN A 575 -18.20 27.58 29.36
CA ASN A 575 -17.75 26.18 29.58
C ASN A 575 -18.88 25.25 30.04
N THR A 576 -20.13 25.60 29.71
CA THR A 576 -21.31 24.77 30.01
C THR A 576 -21.74 23.97 28.79
N ALA A 577 -22.35 22.80 28.98
CA ALA A 577 -22.89 21.98 27.88
C ALA A 577 -23.98 22.70 27.05
N SER A 578 -24.59 23.75 27.59
CA SER A 578 -25.57 24.62 26.93
C SER A 578 -24.96 25.78 26.16
N ALA A 579 -23.64 25.95 26.19
CA ALA A 579 -22.95 27.02 25.50
C ALA A 579 -23.03 26.82 23.98
N ASN A 580 -23.59 27.81 23.28
CA ASN A 580 -23.60 27.84 21.82
C ASN A 580 -22.34 28.55 21.32
N TRP A 581 -21.44 27.79 20.73
CA TRP A 581 -20.28 28.32 20.01
C TRP A 581 -20.71 28.73 18.61
N LYS A 582 -20.67 30.03 18.32
CA LYS A 582 -20.84 30.52 16.94
C LYS A 582 -19.49 30.43 16.25
N ILE A 583 -19.43 29.70 15.14
CA ILE A 583 -18.29 29.75 14.22
C ILE A 583 -18.21 31.20 13.71
N GLY A 584 -17.06 31.83 13.91
CA GLY A 584 -16.75 33.19 13.49
C GLY A 584 -15.86 33.18 12.26
#